data_AF-A0A318NPL9-F1
#
_entry.id   AF-A0A318NPL9-F1
#
_cell.length_a   1.000
_cell.length_b   1.000
_cell.length_c   1.000
_cell.angle_alpha   90.00
_cell.angle_beta   90.00
_cell.angle_gamma   90.00
#
_symmetry.space_group_name_H-M   'P 1'
#
loop_
_entity.id
_entity.type
_entity.pdbx_description
1 polymer ?
#
loop_
_entity_poly.entity_id
_entity_poly.type
_entity_poly.pdbx_seq_one_letter_code
_entity_poly.pdbx_strand_id
1 'polypeptide(L)'
;MAKRRADRRSWFILLTGIAILILGAVSLAAGSNSCGGSKMSEGDTCITYRDGQRSVEDAEGQRTVNQSEAGALIGLGALIALLSGFLIRGDRGTDPSAPVTDRLELARREGWQFTEVDTELVDTLRHHLRFESSPAAWSVLRGTHDGLRFVIFDYTWIGKTFTAWLVHLPEPSPEFARWATSTTSGWRKPLTNVVVDERAVIGSGPVFRAKDPERVLKPIRSLTELVRRYERSATPRR
;
A
#
# COMPACT_ATOMS: atom_id res chain seq x y z
N MET A 1 -4.68 -25.44 4.60
CA MET A 1 -4.24 -24.88 3.29
C MET A 1 -5.41 -24.15 2.63
N ALA A 2 -5.57 -22.85 2.88
CA ALA A 2 -6.58 -22.04 2.21
C ALA A 2 -6.00 -21.54 0.88
N LYS A 3 -6.43 -22.13 -0.23
CA LYS A 3 -6.04 -21.75 -1.59
C LYS A 3 -6.57 -20.32 -1.83
N ARG A 4 -5.66 -19.33 -1.88
CA ARG A 4 -5.99 -17.93 -2.16
C ARG A 4 -6.83 -17.85 -3.43
N ARG A 5 -8.12 -17.53 -3.29
CA ARG A 5 -8.91 -17.01 -4.40
C ARG A 5 -8.43 -15.58 -4.59
N ALA A 6 -7.32 -15.39 -5.31
CA ALA A 6 -7.12 -14.14 -6.02
C ALA A 6 -8.43 -13.89 -6.77
N ASP A 7 -9.09 -12.77 -6.50
CA ASP A 7 -10.47 -12.57 -6.90
C ASP A 7 -10.56 -12.78 -8.41
N ARG A 8 -11.27 -13.83 -8.82
CA ARG A 8 -11.27 -14.37 -10.20
C ARG A 8 -11.56 -13.23 -11.18
N ARG A 9 -12.37 -12.26 -10.74
CA ARG A 9 -12.77 -11.03 -11.42
C ARG A 9 -11.61 -10.13 -11.85
N SER A 10 -10.61 -9.89 -10.99
CA SER A 10 -9.50 -9.00 -11.32
C SER A 10 -8.59 -9.57 -12.41
N TRP A 11 -8.45 -10.90 -12.46
CA TRP A 11 -7.68 -11.57 -13.51
C TRP A 11 -8.40 -11.52 -14.86
N PHE A 12 -9.73 -11.67 -14.86
CA PHE A 12 -10.53 -11.52 -16.08
C PHE A 12 -10.43 -10.12 -16.69
N ILE A 13 -10.43 -9.07 -15.87
CA ILE A 13 -10.29 -7.68 -16.36
C ILE A 13 -8.92 -7.46 -17.01
N LEU A 14 -7.84 -7.93 -16.39
CA LEU A 14 -6.49 -7.83 -16.94
C LEU A 14 -6.36 -8.58 -18.28
N LEU A 15 -6.84 -9.82 -18.33
CA LEU A 15 -6.84 -10.60 -19.56
C LEU A 15 -7.62 -9.91 -20.69
N THR A 16 -8.77 -9.31 -20.35
CA THR A 16 -9.61 -8.61 -21.31
C THR A 16 -8.88 -7.39 -21.88
N GLY A 17 -8.21 -6.60 -21.02
CA GLY A 17 -7.38 -5.48 -21.47
C GLY A 17 -6.22 -5.91 -22.36
N ILE A 18 -5.53 -7.01 -22.04
CA ILE A 18 -4.44 -7.56 -22.86
C ILE A 18 -4.98 -8.06 -24.22
N ALA A 19 -6.12 -8.74 -24.23
CA ALA A 19 -6.74 -9.21 -25.47
C ALA A 19 -7.11 -8.05 -26.40
N ILE A 20 -7.68 -6.96 -25.87
CA ILE A 20 -7.99 -5.74 -26.63
C ILE A 20 -6.71 -5.09 -27.19
N LEU A 21 -5.64 -5.01 -26.39
CA LEU A 21 -4.34 -4.51 -26.84
C LEU A 21 -3.76 -5.34 -27.99
N ILE A 22 -3.80 -6.66 -27.89
CA ILE A 22 -3.32 -7.57 -28.94
C ILE A 22 -4.16 -7.41 -30.21
N LEU A 23 -5.49 -7.34 -30.09
CA LEU A 23 -6.40 -7.08 -31.21
C LEU A 23 -6.06 -5.75 -31.90
N GLY A 24 -5.89 -4.67 -31.13
CA GLY A 24 -5.50 -3.36 -31.68
C GLY A 24 -4.14 -3.40 -32.39
N ALA A 25 -3.14 -4.06 -31.81
CA ALA A 25 -1.81 -4.18 -32.40
C ALA A 25 -1.81 -5.03 -33.68
N VAL A 26 -2.57 -6.12 -33.73
CA VAL A 26 -2.73 -6.96 -34.92
C VAL A 26 -3.45 -6.19 -36.02
N SER A 27 -4.51 -5.44 -35.71
CA SER A 27 -5.20 -4.59 -36.70
C SER A 27 -4.28 -3.48 -37.25
N LEU A 28 -3.45 -2.88 -36.40
CA LEU A 28 -2.47 -1.86 -36.82
C LEU A 28 -1.38 -2.45 -37.72
N ALA A 29 -0.87 -3.64 -37.37
CA ALA A 29 0.16 -4.35 -38.14
C ALA A 29 -0.37 -4.94 -39.45
N ALA A 30 -1.65 -5.32 -39.49
CA ALA A 30 -2.28 -5.84 -40.68
C ALA A 30 -2.46 -4.77 -41.78
N GLY A 31 -2.46 -3.48 -41.41
CA GLY A 31 -2.40 -2.34 -42.33
C GLY A 31 -3.31 -2.48 -43.55
N SER A 32 -4.46 -3.15 -43.39
CA SER A 32 -5.20 -3.64 -44.53
C SER A 32 -6.12 -2.55 -45.03
N ASN A 33 -5.88 -2.09 -46.26
CA ASN A 33 -6.84 -1.32 -47.03
C ASN A 33 -8.03 -2.25 -47.30
N SER A 34 -8.97 -2.41 -46.36
CA SER A 34 -10.04 -3.41 -46.46
C SER A 34 -11.40 -2.74 -46.56
N CYS A 35 -12.07 -2.86 -47.70
CA CYS A 35 -13.45 -2.44 -47.87
C CYS A 35 -14.38 -3.64 -47.61
N GLY A 36 -15.14 -3.63 -46.50
CA GLY A 36 -16.09 -4.70 -46.19
C GLY A 36 -15.50 -6.11 -46.06
N GLY A 37 -14.21 -6.22 -45.70
CA GLY A 37 -13.50 -7.50 -45.56
C GLY A 37 -12.67 -7.92 -46.78
N SER A 38 -12.68 -7.13 -47.86
CA SER A 38 -11.86 -7.38 -49.06
C SER A 38 -10.68 -6.42 -49.14
N LYS A 39 -9.47 -6.93 -49.38
CA LYS A 39 -8.27 -6.10 -49.58
C LYS A 39 -8.40 -5.27 -50.87
N MET A 40 -8.07 -3.99 -50.76
CA MET A 40 -8.02 -2.99 -51.80
C MET A 40 -6.57 -2.79 -52.25
N SER A 41 -6.37 -2.72 -53.56
CA SER A 41 -5.12 -2.34 -54.20
C SER A 41 -5.07 -0.83 -54.44
N GLU A 42 -3.91 -0.32 -54.83
CA GLU A 42 -3.73 1.08 -55.20
C GLU A 42 -4.62 1.42 -56.41
N GLY A 43 -5.44 2.47 -56.29
CA GLY A 43 -6.43 2.87 -57.31
C GLY A 43 -7.85 2.32 -57.09
N ASP A 44 -8.06 1.39 -56.15
CA ASP A 44 -9.41 0.91 -55.80
C ASP A 44 -10.19 1.98 -55.01
N THR A 45 -11.52 2.00 -55.20
CA THR A 45 -12.44 2.86 -54.45
C THR A 45 -13.46 2.02 -53.68
N CYS A 46 -13.62 2.32 -52.41
CA CYS A 46 -14.60 1.70 -51.53
C CYS A 46 -15.87 2.54 -51.51
N ILE A 47 -17.01 1.94 -51.86
CA ILE A 47 -18.30 2.61 -51.79
C ILE A 47 -19.12 1.92 -50.70
N THR A 48 -19.43 2.65 -49.63
CA THR A 48 -20.29 2.16 -48.55
C THR A 48 -21.59 2.95 -48.49
N TYR A 49 -22.68 2.23 -48.23
CA TYR A 49 -24.01 2.82 -48.03
C TYR A 49 -24.39 2.62 -46.57
N ARG A 50 -24.53 3.72 -45.81
CA ARG A 50 -24.97 3.70 -44.42
C ARG A 50 -26.09 4.72 -44.27
N ASP A 51 -27.24 4.30 -43.77
CA ASP A 51 -28.41 5.15 -43.49
C ASP A 51 -28.82 6.05 -44.68
N GLY A 52 -28.77 5.50 -45.89
CA GLY A 52 -29.14 6.21 -47.12
C GLY A 52 -28.09 7.20 -47.65
N GLN A 53 -26.95 7.37 -46.95
CA GLN A 53 -25.82 8.17 -47.41
C GLN A 53 -24.76 7.27 -48.06
N ARG A 54 -24.18 7.77 -49.17
CA ARG A 54 -23.09 7.13 -49.91
C ARG A 54 -21.77 7.77 -49.51
N SER A 55 -20.86 7.00 -48.91
CA SER A 55 -19.46 7.40 -48.75
C SER A 55 -18.62 6.73 -49.83
N VAL A 56 -17.72 7.50 -50.45
CA VAL A 56 -16.73 6.99 -51.41
C VAL A 56 -15.35 7.36 -50.87
N GLU A 57 -14.57 6.35 -50.52
CA GLU A 57 -13.22 6.54 -50.01
C GLU A 57 -12.24 5.75 -50.88
N ASP A 58 -11.12 6.37 -51.22
CA ASP A 58 -10.00 5.68 -51.87
C ASP A 58 -9.20 4.85 -50.84
N ALA A 59 -8.28 4.03 -51.34
CA ALA A 59 -7.45 3.17 -50.52
C ALA A 59 -6.62 3.94 -49.46
N GLU A 60 -6.27 5.21 -49.72
CA GLU A 60 -5.47 6.05 -48.83
C GLU A 60 -6.33 6.69 -47.71
N GLY A 61 -7.55 7.12 -48.04
CA GLY A 61 -8.56 7.55 -47.07
C GLY A 61 -8.95 6.44 -46.11
N GLN A 62 -9.20 5.24 -46.63
CA GLN A 62 -9.49 4.04 -45.81
C GLN A 62 -8.33 3.66 -44.87
N ARG A 63 -7.09 3.83 -45.30
CA ARG A 63 -5.91 3.58 -44.48
C ARG A 63 -5.84 4.54 -43.29
N THR A 64 -6.20 5.81 -43.50
CA THR A 64 -6.19 6.85 -42.47
C THR A 64 -7.29 6.61 -41.43
N VAL A 65 -8.50 6.25 -41.87
CA VAL A 65 -9.62 5.89 -40.98
C VAL A 65 -9.28 4.65 -40.16
N ASN A 66 -8.80 3.57 -40.79
CA ASN A 66 -8.39 2.34 -40.09
C ASN A 66 -7.24 2.57 -39.09
N GLN A 67 -6.29 3.45 -39.41
CA GLN A 67 -5.22 3.83 -38.47
C GLN A 67 -5.75 4.61 -37.26
N SER A 68 -6.74 5.48 -37.46
CA SER A 68 -7.34 6.26 -36.36
C SER A 68 -8.16 5.38 -35.41
N GLU A 69 -8.94 4.42 -35.94
CA GLU A 69 -9.69 3.46 -35.13
C GLU A 69 -8.76 2.49 -34.38
N ALA A 70 -7.72 1.99 -35.05
CA ALA A 70 -6.71 1.15 -34.40
C ALA A 70 -5.95 1.92 -33.29
N GLY A 71 -5.64 3.20 -33.52
CA GLY A 71 -5.05 4.09 -32.51
C GLY A 71 -5.93 4.26 -31.27
N ALA A 72 -7.24 4.45 -31.47
CA ALA A 72 -8.20 4.57 -30.37
C ALA A 72 -8.30 3.28 -29.54
N LEU A 73 -8.31 2.11 -30.19
CA LEU A 73 -8.33 0.81 -29.52
C LEU A 73 -7.05 0.54 -28.71
N ILE A 74 -5.89 0.89 -29.26
CA ILE A 74 -4.60 0.77 -28.55
C ILE A 74 -4.60 1.70 -27.32
N GLY A 75 -5.05 2.94 -27.48
CA GLY A 75 -5.15 3.90 -26.37
C GLY A 75 -6.05 3.41 -25.24
N LEU A 76 -7.24 2.89 -25.57
CA LEU A 76 -8.17 2.35 -24.58
C LEU A 76 -7.63 1.10 -23.89
N GLY A 77 -7.03 0.18 -24.65
CA GLY A 77 -6.41 -1.03 -24.10
C GLY A 77 -5.26 -0.72 -23.14
N ALA A 78 -4.40 0.24 -23.49
CA ALA A 78 -3.31 0.70 -22.62
C ALA A 78 -3.84 1.33 -21.33
N LEU A 79 -4.89 2.16 -21.40
CA LEU A 79 -5.52 2.77 -20.23
C LEU A 79 -6.09 1.71 -19.29
N ILE A 80 -6.81 0.71 -19.82
CA ILE A 80 -7.39 -0.39 -19.03
C ILE A 80 -6.27 -1.22 -18.37
N ALA A 81 -5.19 -1.52 -19.08
CA ALA A 81 -4.06 -2.26 -18.54
C ALA A 81 -3.36 -1.48 -17.40
N LEU A 82 -3.16 -0.17 -17.57
CA LEU A 82 -2.57 0.71 -16.54
C LEU A 82 -3.47 0.81 -15.30
N LEU A 83 -4.78 1.03 -15.47
CA LEU A 83 -5.74 1.08 -14.37
C LEU A 83 -5.83 -0.26 -13.64
N SER A 84 -5.83 -1.37 -14.37
CA SER A 84 -5.85 -2.73 -13.79
C SER A 84 -4.56 -3.02 -13.01
N GLY A 85 -3.40 -2.63 -13.55
CA GLY A 85 -2.12 -2.75 -12.84
C GLY A 85 -2.07 -1.92 -11.56
N PHE A 86 -2.68 -0.73 -11.57
CA PHE A 86 -2.81 0.12 -10.39
C PHE A 86 -3.70 -0.52 -9.32
N LEU A 87 -4.84 -1.09 -9.70
CA LEU A 87 -5.73 -1.81 -8.79
C LEU A 87 -5.06 -3.07 -8.21
N ILE A 88 -4.38 -3.87 -9.02
CA ILE A 88 -3.64 -5.07 -8.57
C ILE A 88 -2.48 -4.69 -7.63
N ARG A 89 -1.88 -3.51 -7.80
CA ARG A 89 -0.83 -3.00 -6.90
C ARG A 89 -1.40 -2.56 -5.55
N GLY A 90 -2.62 -2.02 -5.52
CA GLY A 90 -3.37 -1.71 -4.29
C GLY A 90 -3.84 -2.96 -3.55
N ASP A 91 -4.15 -4.03 -4.31
CA ASP A 91 -4.66 -5.31 -3.80
C ASP A 91 -3.57 -6.37 -3.57
N ARG A 92 -2.32 -5.95 -3.41
CA ARG A 92 -1.38 -6.70 -2.56
C ARG A 92 -1.82 -6.54 -1.10
N GLY A 93 -3.05 -6.98 -0.83
CA GLY A 93 -3.54 -7.44 0.45
C GLY A 93 -2.52 -8.44 0.93
N THR A 94 -1.64 -7.92 1.75
CA THR A 94 -0.53 -8.65 2.26
C THR A 94 -1.08 -9.83 3.04
N ASP A 95 -0.67 -11.04 2.66
CA ASP A 95 -0.99 -12.25 3.42
C ASP A 95 -0.74 -11.97 4.90
N PRO A 96 -1.73 -12.15 5.79
CA PRO A 96 -1.57 -11.98 7.23
C PRO A 96 -0.42 -12.83 7.80
N SER A 97 0.01 -13.87 7.09
CA SER A 97 1.14 -14.74 7.49
C SER A 97 2.54 -14.22 7.10
N ALA A 98 2.66 -13.38 6.07
CA ALA A 98 3.94 -12.78 5.68
C ALA A 98 4.58 -11.83 6.74
N PRO A 99 3.83 -10.97 7.47
CA PRO A 99 4.42 -10.07 8.47
C PRO A 99 4.98 -10.80 9.70
N VAL A 100 4.44 -11.99 10.02
CA VAL A 100 4.93 -12.83 11.14
C VAL A 100 6.35 -13.31 10.88
N THR A 101 6.63 -13.76 9.64
CA THR A 101 7.94 -14.36 9.30
C THR A 101 9.06 -13.32 9.33
N ASP A 102 8.83 -12.13 8.78
CA ASP A 102 9.84 -11.07 8.72
C ASP A 102 10.22 -10.54 10.12
N ARG A 103 9.23 -10.36 11.01
CA ARG A 103 9.50 -9.91 12.39
C ARG A 103 10.14 -10.99 13.25
N LEU A 104 9.80 -12.26 13.04
CA LEU A 104 10.45 -13.38 13.72
C LEU A 104 11.93 -13.49 13.30
N GLU A 105 12.23 -13.36 12.00
CA GLU A 105 13.61 -13.36 11.49
C GLU A 105 14.41 -12.19 12.06
N LEU A 106 13.82 -10.99 12.07
CA LEU A 106 14.41 -9.80 12.66
C LEU A 106 14.67 -9.99 14.17
N ALA A 107 13.71 -10.54 14.90
CA ALA A 107 13.86 -10.78 16.33
C ALA A 107 15.05 -11.69 16.65
N ARG A 108 15.19 -12.78 15.89
CA ARG A 108 16.32 -13.72 16.03
C ARG A 108 17.67 -13.06 15.75
N ARG A 109 17.74 -12.21 14.71
CA ARG A 109 19.00 -11.54 14.34
C ARG A 109 19.43 -10.50 15.36
N GLU A 110 18.49 -9.71 15.87
CA GLU A 110 18.78 -8.58 16.77
C GLU A 110 18.72 -8.97 18.26
N GLY A 111 18.42 -10.25 18.58
CA GLY A 111 18.25 -10.70 19.96
C GLY A 111 16.99 -10.14 20.65
N TRP A 112 15.99 -9.74 19.86
CA TRP A 112 14.71 -9.25 20.37
C TRP A 112 13.73 -10.41 20.62
N GLN A 113 12.69 -10.14 21.41
CA GLN A 113 11.65 -11.12 21.70
C GLN A 113 10.53 -10.97 20.69
N PHE A 114 10.05 -12.10 20.16
CA PHE A 114 8.90 -12.15 19.26
C PHE A 114 7.78 -12.98 19.89
N THR A 115 6.56 -12.46 19.81
CA THR A 115 5.34 -13.15 20.21
C THR A 115 4.32 -12.99 19.10
N GLU A 116 3.71 -14.09 18.65
CA GLU A 116 2.77 -14.03 17.53
C GLU A 116 1.51 -13.23 17.89
N VAL A 117 0.98 -13.43 19.09
CA VAL A 117 -0.20 -12.73 19.62
C VAL A 117 0.04 -12.37 21.08
N ASP A 118 -0.34 -11.16 21.47
CA ASP A 118 -0.25 -10.72 22.87
C ASP A 118 -1.55 -10.08 23.33
N THR A 119 -2.29 -10.80 24.17
CA THR A 119 -3.59 -10.35 24.68
C THR A 119 -3.47 -9.37 25.84
N GLU A 120 -2.41 -9.46 26.66
CA GLU A 120 -2.22 -8.57 27.81
C GLU A 120 -1.84 -7.15 27.36
N LEU A 121 -1.06 -7.05 26.28
CA LEU A 121 -0.71 -5.77 25.65
C LEU A 121 -1.98 -5.02 25.20
N VAL A 122 -2.99 -5.74 24.71
CA VAL A 122 -4.25 -5.15 24.28
C VAL A 122 -4.97 -4.51 25.45
N ASP A 123 -5.08 -5.21 26.57
CA ASP A 123 -5.82 -4.70 27.73
C ASP A 123 -5.16 -3.45 28.31
N THR A 124 -3.82 -3.40 28.28
CA THR A 124 -3.06 -2.21 28.66
C THR A 124 -3.31 -1.04 27.70
N LEU A 125 -3.45 -1.31 26.41
CA LEU A 125 -3.54 -0.28 25.37
C LEU A 125 -4.96 0.09 24.95
N ARG A 126 -5.98 -0.62 25.45
CA ARG A 126 -7.38 -0.45 25.04
C ARG A 126 -7.92 0.97 25.25
N HIS A 127 -7.38 1.68 26.24
CA HIS A 127 -7.74 3.08 26.51
C HIS A 127 -7.07 4.08 25.56
N HIS A 128 -5.99 3.68 24.88
CA HIS A 128 -5.17 4.54 24.02
C HIS A 128 -5.38 4.27 22.53
N LEU A 129 -5.65 3.02 22.17
CA LEU A 129 -5.88 2.57 20.81
C LEU A 129 -7.27 1.94 20.68
N ARG A 130 -7.99 2.32 19.62
CA ARG A 130 -9.28 1.71 19.29
C ARG A 130 -9.03 0.40 18.55
N PHE A 131 -9.33 -0.72 19.19
CA PHE A 131 -9.27 -2.05 18.59
C PHE A 131 -10.66 -2.52 18.18
N GLU A 132 -10.82 -3.06 16.97
CA GLU A 132 -12.11 -3.59 16.50
C GLU A 132 -12.29 -5.09 16.70
N SER A 133 -11.20 -5.86 16.74
CA SER A 133 -11.26 -7.32 16.73
C SER A 133 -10.22 -7.97 17.65
N SER A 134 -10.54 -9.19 18.09
CA SER A 134 -9.58 -10.11 18.70
C SER A 134 -8.97 -11.01 17.60
N PRO A 135 -7.64 -11.26 17.59
CA PRO A 135 -6.64 -10.71 18.50
C PRO A 135 -6.30 -9.25 18.13
N ALA A 136 -6.21 -8.39 19.14
CA ALA A 136 -6.06 -6.95 18.94
C ALA A 136 -4.59 -6.51 18.76
N ALA A 137 -3.61 -7.33 19.16
CA ALA A 137 -2.19 -7.12 18.87
C ALA A 137 -1.53 -8.42 18.41
N TRP A 138 -0.90 -8.40 17.23
CA TRP A 138 -0.18 -9.55 16.69
C TRP A 138 1.16 -9.14 16.04
N SER A 139 1.98 -10.15 15.74
CA SER A 139 3.38 -9.99 15.30
C SER A 139 4.15 -9.06 16.24
N VAL A 140 4.06 -9.31 17.55
CA VAL A 140 4.59 -8.44 18.59
C VAL A 140 6.09 -8.64 18.74
N LEU A 141 6.83 -7.54 18.65
CA LEU A 141 8.29 -7.49 18.73
C LEU A 141 8.69 -6.60 19.90
N ARG A 142 9.53 -7.11 20.80
CA ARG A 142 10.00 -6.38 21.99
C ARG A 142 11.52 -6.34 22.04
N GLY A 143 12.06 -5.18 22.33
CA GLY A 143 13.49 -4.99 22.46
C GLY A 143 13.85 -3.76 23.27
N THR A 144 15.11 -3.39 23.19
CA THR A 144 15.64 -2.17 23.82
C THR A 144 16.38 -1.33 22.79
N HIS A 145 16.20 -0.02 22.85
CA HIS A 145 16.92 0.93 22.02
C HIS A 145 17.35 2.13 22.87
N ASP A 146 18.64 2.44 22.87
CA ASP A 146 19.27 3.44 23.75
C ASP A 146 18.85 3.29 25.22
N GLY A 147 18.78 2.06 25.73
CA GLY A 147 18.37 1.76 27.11
C GLY A 147 16.87 1.89 27.41
N LEU A 148 16.03 2.28 26.44
CA LEU A 148 14.58 2.30 26.59
C LEU A 148 13.95 1.04 26.00
N ARG A 149 12.95 0.49 26.70
CA ARG A 149 12.17 -0.65 26.20
C ARG A 149 11.22 -0.18 25.11
N PHE A 150 11.10 -0.96 24.05
CA PHE A 150 10.13 -0.72 22.98
C PHE A 150 9.29 -1.95 22.66
N VAL A 151 8.10 -1.70 22.11
CA VAL A 151 7.20 -2.73 21.58
C VAL A 151 6.69 -2.30 20.20
N ILE A 152 6.68 -3.23 19.23
CA ILE A 152 6.14 -3.02 17.90
C ILE A 152 5.12 -4.12 17.63
N PHE A 153 3.91 -3.76 17.20
CA PHE A 153 2.86 -4.74 16.92
C PHE A 153 1.94 -4.24 15.81
N ASP A 154 1.25 -5.19 15.17
CA ASP A 154 0.18 -4.87 14.22
C ASP A 154 -1.18 -4.98 14.91
N TYR A 155 -2.12 -4.13 14.49
CA TYR A 155 -3.50 -4.12 14.98
C TYR A 155 -4.50 -3.73 13.88
N THR A 156 -5.78 -4.06 14.04
CA THR A 156 -6.86 -3.69 13.11
C THR A 156 -7.72 -2.57 13.68
N TRP A 157 -7.98 -1.55 12.86
CA TRP A 157 -8.91 -0.47 13.14
C TRP A 157 -9.64 -0.06 11.86
N ILE A 158 -10.96 0.05 11.89
CA ILE A 158 -11.85 0.36 10.75
C ILE A 158 -11.55 -0.56 9.55
N GLY A 159 -11.47 -1.87 9.82
CA GLY A 159 -11.16 -2.90 8.82
C GLY A 159 -9.78 -2.76 8.15
N LYS A 160 -8.90 -1.88 8.64
CA LYS A 160 -7.55 -1.67 8.12
C LYS A 160 -6.50 -2.07 9.15
N THR A 161 -5.41 -2.65 8.68
CA THR A 161 -4.26 -2.98 9.54
C THR A 161 -3.33 -1.78 9.67
N PHE A 162 -2.80 -1.59 10.87
CA PHE A 162 -1.82 -0.57 11.21
C PHE A 162 -0.66 -1.22 11.98
N THR A 163 0.48 -0.53 11.99
CA THR A 163 1.59 -0.86 12.89
C THR A 163 1.68 0.21 13.97
N ALA A 164 1.79 -0.23 15.21
CA ALA A 164 2.06 0.61 16.37
C ALA A 164 3.52 0.44 16.81
N TRP A 165 4.12 1.54 17.24
CA TRP A 165 5.44 1.62 17.85
C TRP A 165 5.28 2.26 19.21
N LEU A 166 5.71 1.56 20.25
CA LEU A 166 5.60 1.99 21.63
C LEU A 166 7.00 2.07 22.23
N VAL A 167 7.30 3.18 22.90
CA VAL A 167 8.53 3.34 23.70
C VAL A 167 8.13 3.66 25.13
N HIS A 168 8.60 2.84 26.07
CA HIS A 168 8.34 3.02 27.49
C HIS A 168 9.25 4.08 28.10
N LEU A 169 8.71 4.80 29.07
CA LEU A 169 9.52 5.61 29.99
C LEU A 169 10.26 4.67 30.95
N PRO A 170 11.46 5.04 31.42
CA PRO A 170 12.12 4.32 32.51
C PRO A 170 11.29 4.35 33.78
N GLU A 171 10.71 5.51 34.09
CA GLU A 171 9.84 5.75 35.24
C GLU A 171 8.52 6.37 34.77
N PRO A 172 7.36 5.76 35.10
CA PRO A 172 6.06 6.36 34.82
C PRO A 172 5.92 7.77 35.40
N SER A 173 5.44 8.72 34.60
CA SER A 173 5.28 10.11 35.01
C SER A 173 4.04 10.76 34.36
N PRO A 174 3.03 11.16 35.15
CA PRO A 174 1.89 11.93 34.64
C PRO A 174 2.30 13.30 34.06
N GLU A 175 3.45 13.83 34.47
CA GLU A 175 3.98 15.08 33.93
C GLU A 175 4.46 14.93 32.49
N PHE A 176 4.91 13.74 32.08
CA PHE A 176 5.33 13.49 30.71
C PHE A 176 4.18 13.72 29.72
N ALA A 177 2.98 13.21 30.02
CA ALA A 177 1.83 13.41 29.15
C ALA A 177 1.47 14.90 28.99
N ARG A 178 1.52 15.68 30.08
CA ARG A 178 1.29 17.13 30.07
C ARG A 178 2.40 17.90 29.32
N TRP A 179 3.65 17.54 29.58
CA TRP A 179 4.82 18.13 28.93
C TRP A 179 4.82 17.84 27.42
N ALA A 180 4.56 16.60 27.04
CA ALA A 180 4.54 16.21 25.64
C ALA A 180 3.41 16.95 24.91
N THR A 181 2.18 16.91 25.41
CA THR A 181 1.04 17.58 24.77
C THR A 181 1.21 19.09 24.61
N SER A 182 1.86 19.76 25.57
CA SER A 182 2.16 21.21 25.49
C SER A 182 3.29 21.56 24.53
N THR A 183 4.22 20.65 24.26
CA THR A 183 5.39 20.88 23.39
C THR A 183 5.11 20.56 21.92
N THR A 184 3.99 19.92 21.61
CA THR A 184 3.82 19.18 20.35
C THR A 184 3.02 19.89 19.26
N SER A 185 3.57 20.97 18.71
CA SER A 185 3.12 21.56 17.44
C SER A 185 3.87 21.07 16.19
N GLY A 186 4.79 20.09 16.32
CA GLY A 186 5.80 19.81 15.28
C GLY A 186 5.98 18.36 14.82
N TRP A 187 5.11 17.40 15.17
CA TRP A 187 5.32 16.01 14.76
C TRP A 187 5.26 15.82 13.25
N ARG A 188 6.43 15.64 12.63
CA ARG A 188 6.55 15.28 11.21
C ARG A 188 6.72 13.76 11.08
N LYS A 189 6.20 13.25 9.95
CA LYS A 189 6.31 11.88 9.41
C LYS A 189 7.54 11.10 9.91
N PRO A 190 7.42 9.79 10.20
CA PRO A 190 6.51 8.85 9.52
C PRO A 190 5.23 8.48 10.27
N LEU A 191 5.06 8.94 11.51
CA LEU A 191 3.90 8.57 12.32
C LEU A 191 2.66 9.37 11.90
N THR A 192 1.52 8.68 11.82
CA THR A 192 0.22 9.27 11.46
C THR A 192 -0.50 9.76 12.71
N ASN A 193 -0.40 9.00 13.81
CA ASN A 193 -0.94 9.37 15.11
C ASN A 193 0.14 9.17 16.17
N VAL A 194 0.16 10.05 17.17
CA VAL A 194 0.99 9.93 18.36
C VAL A 194 0.09 10.10 19.57
N VAL A 195 0.06 9.09 20.44
CA VAL A 195 -0.62 9.10 21.72
C VAL A 195 0.44 9.07 22.81
N VAL A 196 0.26 9.89 23.84
CA VAL A 196 1.18 9.96 24.98
C VAL A 196 0.43 9.55 26.23
N ASP A 197 1.05 8.69 27.02
CA ASP A 197 0.56 8.21 28.31
C ASP A 197 1.64 8.43 29.39
N GLU A 198 1.28 8.30 30.67
CA GLU A 198 2.22 8.39 31.79
C GLU A 198 3.34 7.34 31.72
N ARG A 199 3.14 6.21 31.02
CA ARG A 199 4.10 5.09 30.97
C ARG A 199 4.86 4.97 29.65
N ALA A 200 4.32 5.54 28.58
CA ALA A 200 4.84 5.34 27.24
C ALA A 200 4.40 6.42 26.27
N VAL A 201 5.14 6.51 25.16
CA VAL A 201 4.66 7.16 23.94
C VAL A 201 4.39 6.13 22.87
N ILE A 202 3.26 6.28 22.17
CA ILE A 202 2.76 5.36 21.16
C ILE A 202 2.61 6.12 19.85
N GLY A 203 3.36 5.72 18.83
CA GLY A 203 3.15 6.12 17.46
C GLY A 203 2.38 5.05 16.68
N SER A 204 1.51 5.43 15.76
CA SER A 204 0.93 4.49 14.80
C SER A 204 0.90 5.03 13.38
N GLY A 205 0.84 4.10 12.41
CA GLY A 205 0.84 4.41 10.99
C GLY A 205 0.44 3.21 10.14
N PRO A 206 0.41 3.37 8.80
CA PRO A 206 0.14 2.27 7.88
C PRO A 206 1.02 1.06 8.16
N VAL A 207 0.53 -0.13 7.80
CA VAL A 207 1.29 -1.39 7.96
C VAL A 207 2.72 -1.22 7.50
N PHE A 208 3.65 -1.46 8.42
CA PHE A 208 5.06 -1.31 8.17
C PHE A 208 5.75 -2.66 8.07
N ARG A 209 6.40 -2.89 6.93
CA ARG A 209 7.11 -4.12 6.62
C ARG A 209 8.54 -3.79 6.26
N ALA A 210 9.47 -4.27 7.08
CA ALA A 210 10.89 -4.20 6.79
C ALA A 210 11.60 -5.37 7.46
N LYS A 211 12.47 -6.02 6.70
CA LYS A 211 13.47 -6.97 7.21
C LYS A 211 14.71 -6.28 7.76
N ASP A 212 14.89 -5.03 7.37
CA ASP A 212 16.01 -4.17 7.75
C ASP A 212 15.75 -3.55 9.14
N PRO A 213 16.63 -3.80 10.14
CA PRO A 213 16.42 -3.33 11.50
C PRO A 213 16.41 -1.80 11.55
N GLU A 214 17.21 -1.12 10.73
CA GLU A 214 17.31 0.34 10.69
C GLU A 214 15.98 0.98 10.31
N ARG A 215 15.28 0.36 9.36
CA ARG A 215 13.96 0.82 8.92
C ARG A 215 12.91 0.63 10.01
N VAL A 216 12.96 -0.48 10.74
CA VAL A 216 12.04 -0.77 11.87
C VAL A 216 12.30 0.15 13.05
N LEU A 217 13.56 0.48 13.31
CA LEU A 217 13.98 1.35 14.41
C LEU A 217 13.80 2.84 14.13
N LYS A 218 13.64 3.28 12.88
CA LYS A 218 13.49 4.70 12.56
C LYS A 218 12.34 5.39 13.34
N PRO A 219 11.11 4.83 13.42
CA PRO A 219 10.07 5.39 14.28
C PRO A 219 10.42 5.32 15.77
N ILE A 220 11.05 4.22 16.21
CA ILE A 220 11.51 4.04 17.60
C ILE A 220 12.49 5.15 17.99
N ARG A 221 13.48 5.48 17.16
CA ARG A 221 14.42 6.59 17.40
C ARG A 221 13.70 7.92 17.63
N SER A 222 12.69 8.23 16.82
CA SER A 222 11.91 9.47 16.96
C SER A 222 11.13 9.52 18.28
N LEU A 223 10.58 8.39 18.72
CA LEU A 223 9.88 8.26 19.99
C LEU A 223 10.84 8.28 21.20
N THR A 224 11.97 7.59 21.10
CA THR A 224 13.05 7.61 22.09
C THR A 224 13.58 9.02 22.31
N GLU A 225 13.79 9.80 21.24
CA GLU A 225 14.24 11.19 21.37
C GLU A 225 13.21 12.08 22.09
N LEU A 226 11.91 11.78 21.99
CA LEU A 226 10.91 12.47 22.80
C LEU A 226 11.09 12.20 24.29
N VAL A 227 11.21 10.91 24.65
CA VAL A 227 11.39 10.50 26.05
C VAL A 227 12.68 11.10 26.61
N ARG A 228 13.77 11.06 25.85
CA ARG A 228 15.07 11.62 26.25
C ARG A 228 15.03 13.14 26.40
N ARG A 229 14.30 13.86 25.54
CA ARG A 229 14.08 15.31 25.72
C ARG A 229 13.33 15.61 27.02
N TYR A 230 12.31 14.83 27.34
CA TYR A 230 11.59 14.97 28.60
C TYR A 230 12.53 14.79 29.80
N GLU A 231 13.29 13.69 29.85
CA GLU A 231 14.22 13.41 30.96
C GLU A 231 15.26 14.53 31.15
N ARG A 232 15.79 15.07 30.05
CA ARG A 232 16.72 16.22 30.10
C ARG A 232 16.06 17.50 30.63
N SER A 233 14.77 17.69 30.38
CA SER A 233 14.02 18.84 30.91
C SER A 233 13.57 18.66 32.36
N ALA A 234 13.33 17.43 32.78
CA ALA A 234 12.88 17.08 34.13
C ALA A 234 14.05 17.01 35.13
N THR A 235 15.28 16.78 34.67
CA THR A 235 16.46 16.78 35.53
C THR A 235 16.81 18.22 35.94
N PRO A 236 16.71 18.60 37.23
CA PRO A 236 17.13 19.91 37.68
C PRO A 236 18.62 20.08 37.37
N ARG A 237 19.01 21.19 36.74
CA ARG A 237 20.44 21.57 36.65
C ARG A 237 20.94 21.75 38.08
N ARG A 238 21.67 20.75 38.58
CA ARG A 238 22.45 20.87 39.81
C ARG A 238 23.66 21.74 39.57
#